data_AF-A0AAW6U055-F1
#
_entry.id   AF-A0AAW6U055-F1
#
_cell.length_a   1.000
_cell.length_b   1.000
_cell.length_c   1.000
_cell.angle_alpha   90.00
_cell.angle_beta   90.00
_cell.angle_gamma   90.00
#
_symmetry.space_group_name_H-M   'P 1'
#
loop_
_entity.id
_entity.type
_entity.pdbx_description
1 polymer ?
#
loop_
_entity_poly.entity_id
_entity_poly.type
_entity_poly.pdbx_seq_one_letter_code
_entity_poly.pdbx_strand_id
1 'polypeptide(L)'
;MRIGAIVLPNQLYEDSPLFSVASEFYLIEYARCFLHHRYHKKQLVLHRASMKAYAQRWRERGLCVHYVDFGQCPRLLSLVDRMDPGRLKPHIATAERFIATLFG
;
A
#
# COMPACT_ATOMS: atom_id res chain seq x y z
N MET A 1 -13.34 -14.46 -8.84
CA MET A 1 -13.21 -13.07 -8.36
C MET A 1 -11.73 -12.83 -8.11
N ARG A 2 -11.12 -11.76 -8.64
CA ARG A 2 -9.71 -11.40 -8.36
C ARG A 2 -9.67 -10.38 -7.22
N ILE A 3 -8.73 -10.55 -6.28
CA ILE A 3 -8.57 -9.68 -5.12
C ILE A 3 -7.27 -8.89 -5.30
N GLY A 4 -7.37 -7.56 -5.33
CA GLY A 4 -6.23 -6.66 -5.38
C GLY A 4 -5.91 -6.09 -4.01
N ALA A 5 -4.64 -6.13 -3.59
CA ALA A 5 -4.16 -5.54 -2.36
C ALA A 5 -3.45 -4.21 -2.64
N ILE A 6 -3.79 -3.17 -1.88
CA ILE A 6 -3.05 -1.91 -1.86
C ILE A 6 -2.02 -1.99 -0.73
N VAL A 7 -0.76 -1.69 -1.06
CA VAL A 7 0.37 -1.74 -0.13
C VAL A 7 1.03 -0.37 -0.06
N LEU A 8 1.10 0.18 1.15
CA LEU A 8 1.70 1.48 1.44
C LEU A 8 3.19 1.35 1.84
N PRO A 9 3.97 2.45 1.82
CA PRO A 9 5.41 2.41 2.11
C PRO A 9 5.78 1.82 3.48
N ASN A 10 4.87 1.87 4.45
CA ASN A 10 5.05 1.34 5.81
C ASN A 10 4.52 -0.10 5.99
N GLN A 11 3.93 -0.71 4.96
CA GLN A 11 3.33 -2.05 5.01
C GLN A 11 4.18 -3.11 4.28
N LEU A 12 5.47 -2.84 4.11
CA LEU A 12 6.40 -3.71 3.40
C LEU A 12 6.90 -4.83 4.33
N TYR A 13 6.06 -5.85 4.52
CA TYR A 13 6.38 -7.05 5.32
C TYR A 13 6.89 -8.18 4.42
N GLU A 14 7.92 -8.90 4.89
CA GLU A 14 8.53 -10.01 4.14
C GLU A 14 7.60 -11.23 4.07
N ASP A 15 6.87 -11.47 5.16
CA ASP A 15 5.78 -12.44 5.28
C ASP A 15 4.48 -11.68 5.54
N SER A 16 3.77 -11.39 4.45
CA SER A 16 2.47 -10.72 4.52
C SER A 16 1.34 -11.75 4.39
N PRO A 17 0.31 -11.71 5.25
CA PRO A 17 -0.89 -12.53 5.05
C PRO A 17 -1.62 -12.18 3.74
N LEU A 18 -1.28 -11.06 3.09
CA LEU A 18 -1.84 -10.69 1.80
C LEU A 18 -1.44 -11.66 0.68
N PHE A 19 -0.33 -12.39 0.81
CA PHE A 19 0.13 -13.33 -0.21
C PHE A 19 -0.81 -14.53 -0.41
N SER A 20 -1.59 -14.91 0.61
CA SER A 20 -2.56 -16.00 0.50
C SER A 20 -3.94 -15.56 0.03
N VAL A 21 -4.21 -14.24 -0.01
CA VAL A 21 -5.54 -13.68 -0.25
C VAL A 21 -5.60 -12.86 -1.55
N ALA A 22 -4.53 -12.14 -1.88
CA ALA A 22 -4.49 -11.25 -3.04
C ALA A 22 -3.82 -11.90 -4.25
N SER A 23 -4.41 -11.70 -5.41
CA SER A 23 -3.87 -12.12 -6.71
C SER A 23 -3.04 -11.02 -7.38
N GLU A 24 -3.22 -9.77 -6.97
CA GLU A 24 -2.55 -8.59 -7.53
C GLU A 24 -2.17 -7.61 -6.41
N PHE A 25 -0.98 -7.01 -6.51
CA PHE A 25 -0.43 -6.11 -5.50
C PHE A 25 -0.14 -4.74 -6.10
N TYR A 26 -0.64 -3.68 -5.48
CA TYR A 26 -0.48 -2.30 -5.89
C TYR A 26 0.34 -1.57 -4.83
N LEU A 27 1.64 -1.40 -5.07
CA LEU A 27 2.53 -0.62 -4.21
C LEU A 27 2.40 0.85 -4.61
N ILE A 28 1.78 1.65 -3.76
CA ILE A 28 1.42 3.03 -4.09
C ILE A 28 2.21 4.02 -3.24
N GLU A 29 2.92 4.93 -3.90
CA GLU A 29 3.53 6.08 -3.23
C GLU A 29 2.43 7.05 -2.76
N TYR A 30 2.08 7.04 -1.47
CA TYR A 30 1.07 7.95 -0.91
C TYR A 30 1.69 9.21 -0.32
N ALA A 31 1.16 10.37 -0.74
CA ALA A 31 1.81 11.66 -0.54
C ALA A 31 1.38 12.49 0.67
N ARG A 32 0.69 11.88 1.63
CA ARG A 32 0.56 12.51 2.97
C ARG A 32 1.94 12.72 3.63
N CYS A 33 2.99 12.07 3.11
CA CYS A 33 4.40 12.34 3.42
C CYS A 33 5.03 13.55 2.69
N PHE A 34 4.38 14.18 1.70
CA PHE A 34 4.96 15.32 0.98
C PHE A 34 4.26 16.65 1.29
N LEU A 35 2.96 16.63 1.60
CA LEU A 35 2.15 17.85 1.65
C LEU A 35 1.89 18.39 3.07
N HIS A 36 1.98 17.58 4.12
CA HIS A 36 1.56 18.00 5.46
C HIS A 36 2.66 18.02 6.52
N HIS A 37 3.85 17.48 6.26
CA HIS A 37 4.96 17.46 7.22
C HIS A 37 6.26 17.80 6.49
N ARG A 38 7.18 18.52 7.16
CA ARG A 38 8.55 18.79 6.68
C ARG A 38 9.38 17.50 6.75
N TYR A 39 9.04 16.50 5.95
CA TYR A 39 9.82 15.27 5.89
C TYR A 39 11.23 15.58 5.41
N HIS A 40 12.22 15.03 6.11
CA HIS A 40 13.60 15.13 5.69
C HIS A 40 13.77 14.37 4.38
N LYS A 41 14.37 15.00 3.35
CA LYS A 41 14.58 14.43 2.00
C LYS A 41 15.16 12.99 2.03
N LYS A 42 15.97 12.67 3.05
CA LYS A 42 16.54 11.33 3.26
C LYS A 42 15.48 10.25 3.50
N GLN A 43 14.44 10.54 4.28
CA GLN A 43 13.35 9.58 4.56
C GLN A 43 12.55 9.28 3.29
N LEU A 44 12.30 10.29 2.45
CA LEU A 44 11.60 10.12 1.17
C LEU A 44 12.39 9.23 0.20
N VAL A 45 13.70 9.47 0.08
CA VAL A 45 14.59 8.64 -0.73
C VAL A 45 14.58 7.19 -0.21
N LEU A 46 14.66 7.01 1.10
CA LEU A 46 14.61 5.67 1.72
C LEU A 46 13.30 4.95 1.43
N HIS A 47 12.14 5.60 1.63
CA HIS A 47 10.85 4.99 1.35
C HIS A 47 10.73 4.53 -0.11
N ARG A 48 11.12 5.39 -1.06
CA ARG A 48 11.08 5.06 -2.49
C ARG A 48 12.04 3.91 -2.83
N ALA A 49 13.26 3.93 -2.30
CA ALA A 49 14.21 2.84 -2.51
C ALA A 49 13.68 1.51 -1.96
N SER A 50 13.15 1.51 -0.74
CA SER A 50 12.57 0.33 -0.10
C SER A 50 11.38 -0.23 -0.88
N MET A 51 10.45 0.62 -1.32
CA MET A 51 9.29 0.16 -2.10
C MET A 51 9.69 -0.43 -3.45
N LYS A 52 10.66 0.17 -4.16
CA LYS A 52 11.16 -0.37 -5.44
C LYS A 52 11.86 -1.72 -5.25
N ALA A 53 12.70 -1.84 -4.22
CA ALA A 53 13.35 -3.10 -3.88
C ALA A 53 12.33 -4.19 -3.53
N TYR A 54 11.27 -3.85 -2.79
CA TYR A 54 10.17 -4.77 -2.49
C TYR A 54 9.40 -5.19 -3.74
N ALA A 55 9.03 -4.24 -4.60
CA ALA A 55 8.32 -4.53 -5.84
C ALA A 55 9.13 -5.50 -6.72
N GLN A 56 10.45 -5.29 -6.83
CA GLN A 56 11.33 -6.18 -7.56
C GLN A 56 11.36 -7.58 -6.93
N ARG A 57 11.64 -7.70 -5.62
CA ARG A 57 11.69 -9.00 -4.93
C ARG A 57 10.38 -9.79 -5.07
N TRP A 58 9.24 -9.12 -4.99
CA TRP A 58 7.94 -9.78 -5.13
C TRP A 58 7.66 -10.23 -6.58
N ARG A 59 8.10 -9.47 -7.59
CA ARG A 59 8.06 -9.92 -8.99
C ARG A 59 8.96 -11.11 -9.25
N GLU A 60 10.15 -11.14 -8.66
CA GLU A 60 11.08 -12.27 -8.74
C GLU A 60 10.49 -13.54 -8.09
N ARG A 61 9.63 -13.39 -7.07
CA ARG A 61 8.82 -14.48 -6.49
C ARG A 61 7.62 -14.89 -7.37
N GLY A 62 7.42 -14.27 -8.53
CA GLY A 62 6.31 -14.57 -9.45
C GLY A 62 4.99 -13.87 -9.14
N LEU A 63 4.97 -12.91 -8.20
CA LEU A 63 3.75 -12.17 -7.84
C LEU A 63 3.42 -11.10 -8.89
N CYS A 64 2.12 -10.84 -9.10
CA CYS A 64 1.64 -9.77 -9.97
C CYS A 64 1.70 -8.43 -9.23
N VAL A 65 2.75 -7.63 -9.49
CA VAL A 65 3.04 -6.41 -8.72
C VAL A 65 3.09 -5.17 -9.61
N HIS A 66 2.20 -4.23 -9.31
CA HIS A 66 2.11 -2.89 -9.91
C HIS A 66 2.71 -1.87 -8.95
N TYR A 67 3.72 -1.14 -9.43
CA TYR A 67 4.29 0.00 -8.70
C TYR A 67 3.68 1.28 -9.26
N VAL A 68 3.10 2.12 -8.40
CA VAL A 68 2.48 3.39 -8.78
C VAL A 68 3.25 4.52 -8.11
N ASP A 69 4.01 5.27 -8.91
CA ASP A 69 4.76 6.45 -8.43
C ASP A 69 3.80 7.58 -8.06
N PHE A 70 4.24 8.49 -7.20
CA PHE A 70 3.52 9.70 -6.84
C PHE A 70 3.04 10.50 -8.07
N GLY A 71 3.87 10.61 -9.11
CA GLY A 71 3.49 11.31 -10.35
C GLY A 71 2.31 10.66 -11.08
N GLN A 72 2.10 9.36 -10.88
CA GLN A 72 0.97 8.60 -11.43
C GLN A 72 -0.20 8.49 -10.45
N CYS A 73 0.00 8.91 -9.19
CA CYS A 73 -1.01 8.91 -8.15
C CYS A 73 -1.32 10.31 -7.59
N PRO A 74 -1.85 11.26 -8.38
CA PRO A 74 -2.35 12.52 -7.83
C PRO A 74 -3.56 12.35 -6.89
N ARG A 75 -4.26 11.20 -6.99
CA ARG A 75 -5.59 11.05 -6.41
C ARG A 75 -5.86 9.58 -6.04
N LEU A 76 -5.12 9.01 -5.08
CA LEU A 76 -5.44 7.70 -4.46
C LEU A 76 -6.92 7.64 -4.04
N LEU A 77 -7.47 8.78 -3.59
CA LEU A 77 -8.89 8.97 -3.30
C LEU A 77 -9.79 8.63 -4.50
N SER A 78 -9.42 8.97 -5.74
CA SER A 78 -10.20 8.61 -6.93
C SER A 78 -10.25 7.12 -7.22
N LEU A 79 -9.29 6.35 -6.70
CA LEU A 79 -9.30 4.90 -6.77
C LEU A 79 -10.29 4.34 -5.74
N VAL A 80 -10.30 4.92 -4.53
CA VAL A 80 -11.26 4.59 -3.46
C VAL A 80 -12.68 5.02 -3.82
N ASP A 81 -12.87 6.16 -4.47
CA ASP A 81 -14.17 6.65 -4.95
C ASP A 81 -14.80 5.71 -6.00
N ARG A 82 -13.95 4.92 -6.68
CA ARG A 82 -14.37 3.89 -7.64
C ARG A 82 -14.61 2.53 -6.98
N MET A 83 -14.26 2.36 -5.71
CA MET A 83 -14.51 1.14 -4.95
C MET A 83 -15.88 1.21 -4.28
N ASP A 84 -16.63 0.12 -4.34
CA ASP A 84 -17.95 0.00 -3.69
C ASP A 84 -17.83 0.28 -2.18
N PRO A 85 -18.44 1.36 -1.65
CA PRO A 85 -18.38 1.71 -0.23
C PRO A 85 -18.95 0.62 0.67
N GLY A 86 -19.92 -0.16 0.19
CA GLY A 86 -20.51 -1.29 0.91
C GLY A 86 -19.52 -2.43 1.12
N ARG A 87 -18.57 -2.60 0.18
CA ARG A 87 -17.47 -3.58 0.31
C ARG A 87 -16.34 -3.06 1.19
N LEU A 88 -16.13 -1.75 1.28
CA LEU A 88 -15.02 -1.18 2.07
C LEU A 88 -15.27 -1.21 3.59
N LYS A 89 -16.50 -0.98 4.03
CA LYS A 89 -16.87 -0.93 5.47
C LYS A 89 -16.32 -2.10 6.31
N PRO A 90 -16.49 -3.39 5.92
CA PRO A 90 -15.96 -4.50 6.70
C PRO A 90 -14.43 -4.57 6.72
N HIS A 91 -13.76 -4.11 5.66
CA HIS A 91 -12.30 -4.07 5.59
C HIS A 91 -11.72 -2.93 6.46
N ILE A 92 -12.39 -1.78 6.50
CA ILE A 92 -12.03 -0.67 7.41
C ILE A 92 -12.16 -1.12 8.86
N ALA A 93 -13.29 -1.74 9.23
CA ALA A 93 -13.50 -2.26 10.58
C ALA A 93 -12.51 -3.37 10.97
N THR A 94 -11.98 -4.11 9.99
CA THR A 94 -10.91 -5.10 10.20
C THR A 94 -9.57 -4.42 10.42
N ALA A 95 -9.24 -3.39 9.64
CA ALA A 95 -8.02 -2.61 9.80
C ALA A 95 -8.00 -1.84 11.15
N GLU A 96 -9.13 -1.27 11.57
CA GLU A 96 -9.27 -0.60 12.86
C GLU A 96 -9.03 -1.55 14.03
N ARG A 97 -9.59 -2.77 13.96
CA ARG A 97 -9.31 -3.82 14.96
C ARG A 97 -7.84 -4.22 14.99
N PHE A 98 -7.22 -4.37 13.83
CA PHE A 98 -5.80 -4.73 13.73
C PHE A 98 -4.90 -3.62 14.32
N ILE A 99 -5.20 -2.35 14.03
CA ILE A 99 -4.49 -1.19 14.59
C ILE A 99 -4.69 -1.10 16.11
N ALA A 100 -5.92 -1.28 16.60
CA ALA A 100 -6.21 -1.29 18.04
C ALA A 100 -5.48 -2.42 18.79
N THR A 101 -5.16 -3.51 18.11
CA THR A 101 -4.40 -4.63 18.69
C THR A 101 -2.89 -4.35 18.70
N LEU A 102 -2.38 -3.54 17.76
CA LEU A 102 -0.96 -3.21 17.64
C LEU A 102 -0.52 -2.02 18.51
N PHE A 103 -1.43 -1.11 18.82
CA PHE A 103 -1.13 0.14 19.54
C PHE A 103 -1.92 0.27 20.85
N GLY A 104 -2.15 -0.85 21.54
CA GLY A 104 -2.87 -0.91 22.82
C GLY A 104 -2.51 0.20 23.80
#